data_AF-A0A5K0VTH2-F1
#
_entry.id   AF-A0A5K0VTH2-F1
#
_cell.length_a   1.000
_cell.length_b   1.000
_cell.length_c   1.000
_cell.angle_alpha   90.00
_cell.angle_beta   90.00
_cell.angle_gamma   90.00
#
_symmetry.space_group_name_H-M   'P 1'
#
loop_
_entity.id
_entity.type
_entity.pdbx_description
1 polymer ?
#
loop_
_entity_poly.entity_id
_entity_poly.type
_entity_poly.pdbx_seq_one_letter_code
_entity_poly.pdbx_strand_id
1 'polypeptide(L)'
;MMAAMTLFIFILLSSSCLLHCLEENGASNITSMFVFGDSLVDNGNNIFFAVSTAKANYPPYGVDFGFPTGRFTNNKTVADVLGQLLGVPNLLPCFSNPSTKGPMILSGVNYASSASGILDSTNFS
;
A
#
# COMPACT_ATOMS: atom_id res chain seq x y z
N MET A 1 34.64 -9.61 43.14
CA MET A 1 33.67 -10.46 42.42
C MET A 1 32.28 -9.80 42.37
N MET A 2 31.64 -9.46 43.50
CA MET A 2 30.34 -8.79 43.52
C MET A 2 30.27 -7.46 42.73
N ALA A 3 31.23 -6.55 42.90
CA ALA A 3 31.20 -5.26 42.19
C ALA A 3 31.27 -5.40 40.65
N ALA A 4 32.02 -6.38 40.14
CA ALA A 4 32.10 -6.65 38.70
C ALA A 4 30.80 -7.26 38.17
N MET A 5 30.13 -8.11 38.95
CA MET A 5 28.82 -8.67 38.60
C MET A 5 27.75 -7.58 38.57
N THR A 6 27.76 -6.66 39.53
CA THR A 6 26.81 -5.53 39.55
C THR A 6 27.01 -4.60 38.35
N LEU A 7 28.25 -4.28 37.99
CA LEU A 7 28.57 -3.45 36.82
C LEU A 7 28.13 -4.12 35.52
N PHE A 8 28.34 -5.42 35.38
CA PHE A 8 27.92 -6.19 34.21
C PHE A 8 26.39 -6.19 34.05
N ILE A 9 25.65 -6.37 35.14
CA ILE A 9 24.18 -6.31 35.14
C ILE A 9 23.68 -4.92 34.73
N PHE A 10 24.31 -3.84 35.24
CA PHE A 10 23.97 -2.47 34.84
C PHE A 10 24.23 -2.19 33.35
N ILE A 11 25.31 -2.74 32.79
CA ILE A 11 25.61 -2.61 31.36
C ILE A 11 24.56 -3.37 30.53
N LEU A 12 24.15 -4.57 30.95
CA LEU A 12 23.10 -5.33 30.26
C LEU A 12 21.74 -4.60 30.31
N LEU A 13 21.37 -4.04 31.47
CA LEU A 13 20.13 -3.27 31.65
C LEU A 13 20.10 -1.96 30.86
N SER A 14 21.23 -1.25 30.78
CA SER A 14 21.32 -0.01 29.99
C SER A 14 21.34 -0.30 28.49
N SER A 15 22.01 -1.36 28.05
CA SER A 15 22.05 -1.74 26.64
C SER A 15 20.69 -2.25 26.12
N SER A 16 19.91 -2.94 26.95
CA SER A 16 18.54 -3.35 26.58
C SER A 16 17.58 -2.16 26.55
N CYS A 17 17.75 -1.19 27.45
CA CYS A 17 16.97 0.05 27.45
C CYS A 17 17.27 0.90 26.21
N LEU A 18 18.55 1.01 25.82
CA LEU A 18 18.96 1.70 24.59
C LEU A 18 18.40 1.04 23.33
N LEU A 19 18.35 -0.29 23.28
CA LEU A 19 17.78 -1.03 22.14
C LEU A 19 16.28 -0.75 21.98
N HIS A 20 15.53 -0.66 23.09
CA HIS A 20 14.09 -0.39 23.07
C HIS A 20 13.78 1.07 22.71
N CYS A 21 14.62 2.03 23.12
CA CYS A 21 14.47 3.44 22.73
C CYS A 21 14.80 3.72 21.26
N LEU A 22 15.58 2.85 20.59
CA LEU A 22 15.86 2.94 19.16
C LEU A 22 14.74 2.36 18.29
N GLU A 23 13.75 1.69 18.90
CA GLU A 23 12.65 1.03 18.20
C GLU A 23 11.34 1.83 18.26
N GLU A 24 11.36 3.09 18.69
CA GLU A 24 10.33 4.05 18.29
C GLU A 24 10.64 4.60 16.90
N ASN A 25 10.58 3.72 15.90
CA ASN A 25 10.13 4.19 14.59
C ASN A 25 8.75 4.77 14.84
N GLY A 26 8.52 6.03 14.48
CA GLY A 26 7.19 6.67 14.51
C GLY A 26 6.24 5.97 13.56
N ALA A 27 5.90 4.72 13.87
CA ALA A 27 5.02 3.87 13.10
C ALA A 27 3.65 4.53 13.17
N SER A 28 3.23 5.01 12.01
CA SER A 28 1.86 5.43 11.79
C SER A 28 0.91 4.35 12.32
N ASN A 29 0.01 4.70 13.24
CA ASN A 29 -1.03 3.79 13.76
C ASN A 29 -2.10 3.45 12.69
N ILE A 30 -1.84 3.73 11.42
CA ILE A 30 -2.75 3.43 10.32
C ILE A 30 -2.58 1.96 9.95
N THR A 31 -3.63 1.18 10.25
CA THR A 31 -3.69 -0.24 9.97
C THR A 31 -4.33 -0.56 8.63
N SER A 32 -5.09 0.38 8.06
CA SER A 32 -5.84 0.17 6.81
C SER A 32 -5.98 1.46 6.01
N MET A 33 -5.97 1.34 4.68
CA MET A 33 -6.21 2.45 3.74
C MET A 33 -7.21 2.04 2.66
N PHE A 34 -8.22 2.88 2.44
CA PHE A 34 -9.23 2.67 1.41
C PHE A 34 -9.14 3.78 0.37
N VAL A 35 -8.96 3.41 -0.90
CA VAL A 35 -8.69 4.37 -1.98
C VAL A 35 -9.88 4.41 -2.92
N PHE A 36 -10.33 5.61 -3.26
CA PHE A 36 -11.38 5.86 -4.24
C PHE A 36 -10.87 6.93 -5.22
N GLY A 37 -11.29 6.84 -6.48
CA GLY A 37 -10.89 7.81 -7.49
C GLY A 37 -10.90 7.21 -8.89
N ASP A 38 -10.10 7.82 -9.76
CA ASP A 38 -9.98 7.49 -11.17
C ASP A 38 -8.62 6.86 -11.50
N SER A 39 -8.18 6.99 -12.75
CA SER A 39 -6.92 6.44 -13.24
C SER A 39 -5.67 6.96 -12.50
N LEU A 40 -5.74 8.11 -11.85
CA LEU A 40 -4.61 8.67 -11.08
C LEU A 40 -4.24 7.82 -9.86
N VAL A 41 -5.22 7.07 -9.35
CA VAL A 41 -5.05 6.23 -8.15
C VAL A 41 -5.46 4.77 -8.37
N ASP A 42 -6.02 4.42 -9.53
CA ASP A 42 -6.33 3.03 -9.92
C ASP A 42 -5.07 2.14 -9.92
N ASN A 43 -5.14 1.06 -9.15
CA ASN A 43 -4.07 0.07 -9.02
C ASN A 43 -4.21 -1.13 -9.98
N GLY A 44 -5.16 -1.08 -10.91
CA GLY A 44 -5.45 -2.12 -11.90
C GLY A 44 -6.83 -2.74 -11.77
N ASN A 45 -7.78 -2.07 -11.12
CA ASN A 45 -9.15 -2.55 -11.00
C ASN A 45 -9.81 -2.78 -12.37
N ASN A 46 -9.58 -1.89 -13.34
CA ASN A 46 -10.24 -1.96 -14.63
C ASN A 46 -9.87 -3.19 -15.46
N ILE A 47 -8.76 -3.89 -15.13
CA ILE A 47 -8.39 -5.15 -15.79
C ILE A 47 -9.48 -6.21 -15.62
N PHE A 48 -10.15 -6.23 -14.46
CA PHE A 48 -11.14 -7.24 -14.11
C PHE A 48 -12.55 -6.90 -14.59
N PHE A 49 -12.76 -5.74 -15.20
CA PHE A 49 -14.04 -5.37 -15.81
C PHE A 49 -14.06 -5.77 -17.29
N ALA A 50 -14.97 -6.66 -17.66
CA ALA A 50 -15.03 -7.22 -19.02
C ALA A 50 -15.25 -6.13 -20.09
N VAL A 51 -16.13 -5.17 -19.80
CA VAL A 51 -16.57 -4.12 -20.74
C VAL A 51 -15.75 -2.83 -20.69
N SER A 52 -14.87 -2.64 -19.69
CA SER A 52 -14.11 -1.40 -19.57
C SER A 52 -13.02 -1.30 -20.64
N THR A 53 -12.93 -0.15 -21.29
CA THR A 53 -11.88 0.19 -22.28
C THR A 53 -10.72 0.95 -21.63
N ALA A 54 -10.92 1.51 -20.44
CA ALA A 54 -9.91 2.25 -19.67
C ALA A 54 -8.99 1.28 -18.92
N LYS A 55 -8.22 0.48 -19.64
CA LYS A 55 -7.25 -0.48 -19.09
C LYS A 55 -5.82 0.01 -19.32
N ALA A 56 -4.92 -0.29 -18.38
CA ALA A 56 -3.48 -0.04 -18.51
C ALA A 56 -2.67 -1.35 -18.37
N ASN A 57 -3.17 -2.43 -18.95
CA ASN A 57 -2.51 -3.75 -18.99
C ASN A 57 -1.66 -3.96 -20.24
N TYR A 58 -1.02 -2.90 -20.74
CA TYR A 58 -0.14 -2.92 -21.90
C TYR A 58 1.03 -1.92 -21.75
N PRO A 59 2.16 -2.08 -22.47
CA PRO A 59 3.27 -1.14 -22.42
C PRO A 59 2.88 0.29 -22.88
N PRO A 60 3.45 1.36 -22.29
CA PRO A 60 4.60 1.36 -21.40
C PRO A 60 4.26 1.19 -19.91
N TYR A 61 2.97 1.04 -19.57
CA TYR A 61 2.54 0.95 -18.18
C TYR A 61 3.19 -0.24 -17.44
N GLY A 62 3.61 0.00 -16.20
CA GLY A 62 4.28 -1.00 -15.38
C GLY A 62 5.71 -1.36 -15.83
N VAL A 63 6.36 -0.59 -16.73
CA VAL A 63 7.75 -0.87 -17.14
C VAL A 63 8.72 -0.95 -15.96
N ASP A 64 8.55 -0.12 -14.93
CA ASP A 64 9.40 -0.14 -13.73
C ASP A 64 8.97 -1.23 -12.72
N PHE A 65 7.81 -1.88 -12.94
CA PHE A 65 7.43 -3.14 -12.30
C PHE A 65 7.92 -4.37 -13.09
N GLY A 66 8.38 -4.19 -14.33
CA GLY A 66 8.76 -5.25 -15.26
C GLY A 66 7.60 -5.90 -16.03
N PHE A 67 6.35 -5.50 -15.77
CA PHE A 67 5.16 -5.97 -16.50
C PHE A 67 3.98 -5.01 -16.31
N PRO A 68 3.00 -4.96 -17.25
CA PRO A 68 1.82 -4.11 -17.11
C PRO A 68 0.92 -4.53 -15.94
N THR A 69 0.80 -3.65 -14.94
CA THR A 69 0.04 -3.92 -13.71
C THR A 69 -1.41 -3.44 -13.76
N GLY A 70 -1.79 -2.64 -14.75
CA GLY A 70 -3.09 -1.95 -14.79
C GLY A 70 -3.10 -0.55 -14.18
N ARG A 71 -1.98 -0.12 -13.59
CA ARG A 71 -1.78 1.27 -13.17
C ARG A 71 -1.48 2.15 -14.38
N PHE A 72 -2.06 3.35 -14.43
CA PHE A 72 -1.77 4.35 -15.46
C PHE A 72 -0.44 5.10 -15.20
N THR A 73 0.60 4.35 -14.87
CA THR A 73 1.97 4.84 -14.58
C THR A 73 2.97 3.71 -14.82
N ASN A 74 4.26 4.04 -14.90
CA ASN A 74 5.34 3.06 -15.02
C ASN A 74 5.54 2.24 -13.74
N ASN A 75 5.15 2.79 -12.57
CA ASN A 75 5.34 2.18 -11.26
C ASN A 75 4.13 2.43 -10.33
N LYS A 76 4.38 2.76 -9.06
CA LYS A 76 3.40 3.11 -8.02
C LYS A 76 2.59 4.35 -8.39
N THR A 77 1.31 4.34 -8.05
CA THR A 77 0.44 5.54 -8.05
C THR A 77 0.75 6.42 -6.85
N VAL A 78 0.18 7.62 -6.80
CA VAL A 78 0.28 8.48 -5.61
C VAL A 78 -0.31 7.81 -4.35
N ALA A 79 -1.37 7.00 -4.52
CA ALA A 79 -1.99 6.26 -3.42
C ALA A 79 -1.07 5.14 -2.90
N ASP A 80 -0.35 4.44 -3.78
CA ASP A 80 0.65 3.45 -3.37
C ASP A 80 1.77 4.08 -2.55
N VAL A 81 2.31 5.23 -3.02
CA VAL A 81 3.38 5.95 -2.31
C VAL A 81 2.88 6.47 -0.97
N LEU A 82 1.65 7.01 -0.91
CA LEU A 82 1.04 7.45 0.33
C LEU A 82 0.87 6.29 1.32
N GLY A 83 0.38 5.13 0.86
CA GLY A 83 0.27 3.93 1.70
C GLY A 83 1.62 3.52 2.32
N GLN A 84 2.71 3.59 1.55
CA GLN A 84 4.06 3.32 2.05
C GLN A 84 4.52 4.32 3.11
N LEU A 85 4.28 5.62 2.88
CA LEU A 85 4.59 6.67 3.84
C LEU A 85 3.77 6.54 5.13
N LEU A 86 2.54 6.05 5.03
CA LEU A 86 1.64 5.80 6.15
C LEU A 86 1.87 4.45 6.83
N GLY A 87 2.87 3.67 6.42
CA GLY A 87 3.20 2.38 7.03
C GLY A 87 2.21 1.26 6.75
N VAL A 88 1.33 1.41 5.74
CA VAL A 88 0.41 0.35 5.34
C VAL A 88 1.22 -0.83 4.78
N PRO A 89 1.02 -2.05 5.29
CA PRO A 89 1.79 -3.21 4.86
C PRO A 89 1.40 -3.61 3.43
N ASN A 90 2.40 -3.67 2.55
CA ASN A 90 2.25 -4.01 1.12
C ASN A 90 1.47 -2.98 0.29
N LEU A 91 1.43 -3.19 -1.02
CA LEU A 91 0.54 -2.43 -1.91
C LEU A 91 -0.90 -2.90 -1.71
N LEU A 92 -1.84 -1.96 -1.73
CA LEU A 92 -3.25 -2.27 -1.59
C LEU A 92 -3.70 -3.20 -2.73
N PRO A 93 -4.50 -4.24 -2.43
CA PRO A 93 -5.09 -5.09 -3.46
C PRO A 93 -6.18 -4.33 -4.24
N CYS A 94 -6.36 -4.68 -5.51
CA CYS A 94 -7.46 -4.18 -6.33
C CYS A 94 -8.77 -4.79 -5.81
N PHE A 95 -9.78 -3.97 -5.53
CA PHE A 95 -11.09 -4.46 -5.10
C PHE A 95 -11.74 -5.41 -6.12
N SER A 96 -11.62 -5.12 -7.41
CA SER A 96 -12.28 -5.89 -8.47
C SER A 96 -11.60 -7.23 -8.79
N ASN A 97 -10.40 -7.49 -8.25
CA ASN A 97 -9.73 -8.77 -8.43
C ASN A 97 -10.55 -9.88 -7.73
N PRO A 98 -10.96 -10.95 -8.43
CA PRO A 98 -11.73 -12.04 -7.83
C PRO A 98 -11.04 -12.72 -6.63
N SER A 99 -9.73 -12.59 -6.47
CA SER A 99 -8.99 -13.11 -5.32
C SER A 99 -9.04 -12.17 -4.10
N THR A 100 -9.41 -10.91 -4.27
CA THR A 100 -9.54 -9.94 -3.17
C THR A 100 -10.84 -10.18 -2.42
N LYS A 101 -10.82 -11.10 -1.44
CA LYS A 101 -12.00 -11.47 -0.65
C LYS A 101 -11.66 -11.63 0.83
N GLY A 102 -12.71 -11.58 1.66
CA GLY A 102 -12.64 -11.93 3.07
C GLY A 102 -11.67 -11.04 3.86
N PRO A 103 -10.79 -11.61 4.71
CA PRO A 103 -9.89 -10.83 5.55
C PRO A 103 -8.96 -9.87 4.80
N MET A 104 -8.67 -10.13 3.52
CA MET A 104 -7.83 -9.26 2.70
C MET A 104 -8.40 -7.85 2.56
N ILE A 105 -9.73 -7.70 2.64
CA ILE A 105 -10.41 -6.40 2.54
C ILE A 105 -10.26 -5.58 3.83
N LEU A 106 -10.10 -6.25 4.98
CA LEU A 106 -10.08 -5.60 6.29
C LEU A 106 -8.84 -4.72 6.49
N SER A 107 -7.75 -5.02 5.78
CA SER A 107 -6.50 -4.24 5.81
C SER A 107 -6.50 -3.07 4.81
N GLY A 108 -7.62 -2.81 4.14
CA GLY A 108 -7.72 -1.77 3.12
C GLY A 108 -7.65 -2.32 1.69
N VAL A 109 -8.35 -1.65 0.78
CA VAL A 109 -8.43 -2.01 -0.65
C VAL A 109 -8.50 -0.74 -1.49
N ASN A 110 -8.14 -0.86 -2.76
CA ASN A 110 -8.31 0.20 -3.73
C ASN A 110 -9.56 -0.04 -4.58
N TYR A 111 -10.51 0.88 -4.52
CA TYR A 111 -11.77 0.93 -5.28
C TYR A 111 -11.71 1.88 -6.48
N ALA A 112 -10.59 2.56 -6.70
CA ALA A 112 -10.47 3.50 -7.82
C ALA A 112 -10.63 2.78 -9.15
N SER A 113 -11.27 3.44 -10.09
CA SER A 113 -11.66 2.87 -11.36
C SER A 113 -11.37 3.88 -12.46
N SER A 114 -10.55 3.49 -13.42
CA SER A 114 -10.12 4.37 -14.48
C SER A 114 -11.30 4.85 -15.32
N ALA A 115 -11.25 6.13 -15.70
CA ALA A 115 -12.32 6.86 -16.37
C ALA A 115 -13.63 7.01 -15.56
N SER A 116 -13.60 6.76 -14.25
CA SER A 116 -14.70 7.16 -13.38
C SER A 116 -14.79 8.67 -13.27
N GLY A 117 -16.01 9.19 -13.43
CA GLY A 117 -16.34 10.60 -13.25
C GLY A 117 -17.19 10.82 -12.00
N ILE A 118 -17.27 12.07 -11.55
CA ILE A 118 -18.14 12.46 -10.42
C ILE A 118 -19.61 12.47 -10.85
N LEU A 119 -19.89 12.89 -12.08
CA LEU A 119 -21.23 12.92 -12.66
C LEU A 119 -21.43 11.72 -13.60
N ASP A 120 -22.66 11.23 -13.70
CA ASP A 120 -23.02 10.13 -14.62
C ASP A 120 -22.65 10.44 -16.07
N SER A 121 -22.78 11.70 -16.49
CA SER A 121 -22.41 12.16 -17.84
C SER A 121 -20.91 12.10 -18.13
N THR A 122 -20.09 11.98 -17.08
CA THR A 122 -18.63 11.91 -17.15
C THR A 122 -18.08 10.55 -16.74
N ASN A 123 -18.95 9.60 -16.42
CA ASN A 123 -18.56 8.27 -15.99
C ASN A 123 -18.42 7.33 -17.19
N PHE A 124 -17.20 6.87 -17.46
CA PHE A 124 -16.87 5.99 -18.58
C PHE A 124 -16.21 4.68 -18.14
N SER A 125 -16.19 4.39 -16.83
CA SER A 125 -15.52 3.22 -16.29
C SER A 125 -16.26 1.91 -16.50
#